data_AF-A0A925JDF5-F1
#
_entry.id   AF-A0A925JDF5-F1
#
_cell.length_a   1.000
_cell.length_b   1.000
_cell.length_c   1.000
_cell.angle_alpha   90.00
_cell.angle_beta   90.00
_cell.angle_gamma   90.00
#
_symmetry.space_group_name_H-M   'P 1'
#
loop_
_entity.id
_entity.type
_entity.pdbx_description
1 polymer ?
#
loop_
_entity_poly.entity_id
_entity_poly.type
_entity_poly.pdbx_seq_one_letter_code
_entity_poly.pdbx_strand_id
1 'polypeptide(L)'
;MERALRAGTEQNAWGVIVKQARLVMRTYSTSFFIVSRFLPATKRDQVEAIYAAVRYPDEVVDTFPIAPPERLRLLNRWSGWYEEGLKAPTIGAALEKGVPCFLASFTRVVRERGIPPEHYRAFLDAMRRDVTPRPFETLDELIENYIYGSAIVVGYFLAYVYGSKTEADFQSALRSARDLGIALQLTNFLRDVSEDQKR
;
A
#
# COMPACT_ATOMS: atom_id res chain seq x y z
N MET A 1 11.35 -15.01 -1.47
CA MET A 1 11.72 -14.94 -0.04
C MET A 1 13.13 -15.47 0.22
N GLU A 2 13.42 -16.74 -0.07
CA GLU A 2 14.75 -17.35 0.20
C GLU A 2 15.94 -16.66 -0.48
N ARG A 3 15.76 -16.15 -1.70
CA ARG A 3 16.83 -15.40 -2.39
C ARG A 3 17.17 -14.08 -1.69
N ALA A 4 16.17 -13.43 -1.07
CA ALA A 4 16.38 -12.19 -0.32
C ALA A 4 17.01 -12.47 1.05
N LEU A 5 16.62 -13.56 1.72
CA LEU A 5 17.25 -14.03 2.95
C LEU A 5 18.74 -14.36 2.74
N ARG A 6 19.07 -15.04 1.64
CA ARG A 6 20.45 -15.41 1.29
C ARG A 6 21.30 -14.27 0.72
N ALA A 7 20.76 -13.06 0.62
CA ALA A 7 21.41 -11.94 -0.04
C ALA A 7 22.59 -11.34 0.77
N GLY A 8 22.72 -11.71 2.05
CA GLY A 8 23.84 -11.38 2.94
C GLY A 8 23.89 -9.94 3.44
N THR A 9 23.41 -8.96 2.65
CA THR A 9 23.36 -7.54 3.02
C THR A 9 21.97 -6.95 2.80
N GLU A 10 21.65 -5.89 3.56
CA GLU A 10 20.39 -5.15 3.45
C GLU A 10 20.17 -4.59 2.03
N GLN A 11 21.23 -4.09 1.39
CA GLN A 11 21.16 -3.53 0.04
C GLN A 11 20.91 -4.61 -1.01
N ASN A 12 21.51 -5.79 -0.85
CA ASN A 12 21.26 -6.90 -1.77
C ASN A 12 19.83 -7.46 -1.60
N ALA A 13 19.36 -7.60 -0.35
CA ALA A 13 17.98 -8.01 -0.07
C ALA A 13 16.97 -7.06 -0.71
N TRP A 14 17.17 -5.74 -0.55
CA TRP A 14 16.39 -4.71 -1.23
C TRP A 14 16.40 -4.86 -2.74
N GLY A 15 17.58 -4.97 -3.35
CA GLY A 15 17.72 -5.11 -4.79
C GLY A 15 17.01 -6.35 -5.36
N VAL A 16 17.00 -7.46 -4.63
CA VAL A 16 16.24 -8.66 -5.01
C VAL A 16 14.74 -8.42 -4.94
N ILE A 17 14.25 -7.82 -3.85
CA ILE A 17 12.81 -7.63 -3.61
C ILE A 17 12.23 -6.59 -4.56
N VAL A 18 12.90 -5.45 -4.77
CA VAL A 18 12.42 -4.39 -5.66
C VAL A 18 12.33 -4.88 -7.10
N LYS A 19 13.24 -5.74 -7.56
CA LYS A 19 13.11 -6.37 -8.89
C LYS A 19 11.80 -7.15 -9.03
N GLN A 20 11.35 -7.83 -7.97
CA GLN A 20 10.07 -8.54 -7.97
C GLN A 20 8.89 -7.57 -7.86
N ALA A 21 9.00 -6.54 -7.00
CA ALA A 21 7.98 -5.52 -6.84
C ALA A 21 7.71 -4.76 -8.16
N ARG A 22 8.77 -4.50 -8.92
CA ARG A 22 8.70 -3.95 -10.28
C ARG A 22 7.90 -4.83 -11.24
N LEU A 23 8.10 -6.14 -11.19
CA LEU A 23 7.35 -7.08 -12.02
C LEU A 23 5.87 -7.05 -11.64
N VAL A 24 5.55 -7.06 -10.34
CA VAL A 24 4.16 -6.92 -9.85
C VAL A 24 3.53 -5.64 -10.39
N MET A 25 4.17 -4.48 -10.23
CA MET A 25 3.64 -3.22 -10.75
C MET A 25 3.43 -3.25 -12.27
N ARG A 26 4.41 -3.74 -13.03
CA ARG A 26 4.31 -3.84 -14.48
C ARG A 26 3.18 -4.74 -14.94
N THR A 27 2.90 -5.83 -14.21
CA THR A 27 1.82 -6.78 -14.54
C THR A 27 0.45 -6.23 -14.22
N TYR A 28 0.30 -5.52 -13.09
CA TYR A 28 -1.01 -5.13 -12.57
C TYR A 28 -1.41 -3.68 -12.88
N SER A 29 -0.47 -2.80 -13.27
CA SER A 29 -0.80 -1.41 -13.63
C SER A 29 0.16 -0.84 -14.67
N THR A 30 -0.25 -0.91 -15.95
CA THR A 30 0.51 -0.36 -17.07
C THR A 30 0.74 1.16 -16.91
N SER A 31 -0.32 1.91 -16.58
CA SER A 31 -0.24 3.37 -16.47
C SER A 31 0.65 3.81 -15.31
N PHE A 32 0.48 3.21 -14.13
CA PHE A 32 1.29 3.57 -12.96
C PHE A 32 2.75 3.15 -13.14
N PHE A 33 2.98 1.98 -13.75
CA PHE A 33 4.33 1.55 -14.13
C PHE A 33 5.01 2.56 -15.05
N ILE A 34 4.35 3.01 -16.11
CA ILE A 34 4.90 4.02 -17.05
C ILE A 34 5.23 5.32 -16.31
N VAL A 35 4.30 5.85 -15.51
CA VAL A 35 4.51 7.11 -14.77
C VAL A 35 5.66 6.99 -13.77
N SER A 36 5.81 5.85 -13.10
CA SER A 36 6.92 5.61 -12.17
C SER A 36 8.30 5.73 -12.84
N ARG A 37 8.40 5.54 -14.16
CA ARG A 37 9.68 5.61 -14.89
C ARG A 37 10.30 7.00 -14.90
N PHE A 38 9.50 8.05 -14.73
CA PHE A 38 9.97 9.44 -14.64
C PHE A 38 10.58 9.79 -13.27
N LEU A 39 10.47 8.90 -12.27
CA LEU A 39 11.05 9.13 -10.96
C LEU A 39 12.57 8.83 -10.94
N PRO A 40 13.34 9.56 -10.10
CA PRO A 40 14.71 9.17 -9.77
C PRO A 40 14.77 7.73 -9.27
N ALA A 41 15.85 7.01 -9.61
CA ALA A 41 15.94 5.56 -9.41
C ALA A 41 15.60 5.11 -7.98
N THR A 42 16.15 5.79 -6.97
CA THR A 42 15.88 5.47 -5.55
C THR A 42 14.42 5.65 -5.16
N LYS A 43 13.76 6.72 -5.62
CA LYS A 43 12.34 6.97 -5.32
C LYS A 43 11.45 5.97 -6.05
N ARG A 44 11.79 5.65 -7.31
CA ARG A 44 11.09 4.64 -8.09
C ARG A 44 11.11 3.28 -7.42
N ASP A 45 12.26 2.84 -6.94
CA ASP A 45 12.40 1.57 -6.22
C ASP A 45 11.50 1.52 -4.96
N GLN A 46 11.40 2.64 -4.23
CA GLN A 46 10.52 2.76 -3.07
C GLN A 46 9.03 2.74 -3.45
N VAL A 47 8.64 3.44 -4.52
CA VAL A 47 7.27 3.40 -5.05
C VAL A 47 6.90 1.99 -5.51
N GLU A 48 7.81 1.27 -6.17
CA GLU A 48 7.63 -0.13 -6.57
C GLU A 48 7.41 -1.04 -5.35
N ALA A 49 8.21 -0.86 -4.28
CA ALA A 49 8.03 -1.60 -3.04
C ALA A 49 6.69 -1.31 -2.34
N ILE A 50 6.25 -0.04 -2.30
CA ILE A 50 4.95 0.36 -1.77
C ILE A 50 3.83 -0.30 -2.56
N TYR A 51 3.88 -0.21 -3.89
CA TYR A 51 2.87 -0.80 -4.77
C TYR A 51 2.69 -2.30 -4.51
N ALA A 52 3.79 -3.05 -4.40
CA ALA A 52 3.71 -4.48 -4.14
C ALA A 52 3.13 -4.81 -2.76
N ALA A 53 3.32 -3.94 -1.76
CA ALA A 53 2.74 -4.12 -0.43
C ALA A 53 1.25 -3.80 -0.38
N VAL A 54 0.75 -2.84 -1.17
CA VAL A 54 -0.70 -2.56 -1.26
C VAL A 54 -1.41 -3.54 -2.19
N ARG A 55 -0.73 -4.08 -3.21
CA ARG A 55 -1.37 -4.96 -4.20
C ARG A 55 -1.84 -6.30 -3.64
N TYR A 56 -1.13 -6.87 -2.66
CA TYR A 56 -1.56 -8.17 -2.12
C TYR A 56 -2.90 -8.09 -1.37
N PRO A 57 -3.12 -7.16 -0.40
CA PRO A 57 -4.43 -6.99 0.23
C PRO A 57 -5.56 -6.68 -0.76
N ASP A 58 -5.28 -5.86 -1.77
CA ASP A 58 -6.20 -5.52 -2.87
C ASP A 58 -6.65 -6.78 -3.65
N GLU A 59 -5.71 -7.64 -4.06
CA GLU A 59 -6.05 -8.91 -4.72
C GLU A 59 -6.83 -9.90 -3.84
N VAL A 60 -6.59 -9.89 -2.52
CA VAL A 60 -7.36 -10.72 -1.57
C VAL A 60 -8.83 -10.33 -1.56
N VAL A 61 -9.13 -9.04 -1.72
CA VAL A 61 -10.50 -8.51 -1.76
C VAL A 61 -11.12 -8.71 -3.14
N ASP A 62 -10.41 -8.35 -4.20
CA ASP A 62 -11.00 -8.22 -5.53
C ASP A 62 -11.00 -9.51 -6.34
N THR A 63 -9.93 -10.29 -6.29
CA THR A 63 -9.68 -11.35 -7.28
C THR A 63 -9.77 -12.75 -6.70
N PHE A 64 -9.41 -12.95 -5.44
CA PHE A 64 -9.27 -14.30 -4.89
C PHE A 64 -10.63 -15.00 -4.79
N PRO A 65 -10.81 -16.20 -5.39
CA PRO A 65 -12.08 -16.94 -5.39
C PRO A 65 -12.28 -17.71 -4.07
N ILE A 66 -12.28 -17.00 -2.96
CA ILE A 66 -12.39 -17.53 -1.59
C ILE A 66 -13.47 -16.78 -0.81
N ALA A 67 -14.07 -17.45 0.16
CA ALA A 67 -15.16 -16.89 0.96
C ALA A 67 -14.70 -15.72 1.87
N PRO A 68 -15.61 -14.78 2.22
CA PRO A 68 -15.28 -13.62 3.06
C PRO A 68 -14.52 -13.94 4.37
N PRO A 69 -14.86 -15.00 5.15
CA PRO A 69 -14.10 -15.33 6.35
C PRO A 69 -12.63 -15.66 6.08
N GLU A 70 -12.33 -16.28 4.93
CA GLU A 70 -10.97 -16.62 4.53
C GLU A 70 -10.20 -15.37 4.07
N ARG A 71 -10.85 -14.44 3.36
CA ARG A 71 -10.27 -13.13 3.00
C ARG A 71 -9.87 -12.35 4.26
N LEU A 72 -10.77 -12.26 5.25
CA LEU A 72 -10.48 -11.62 6.53
C LEU A 72 -9.32 -12.28 7.27
N ARG A 73 -9.23 -13.63 7.23
CA ARG A 73 -8.10 -14.37 7.81
C ARG A 73 -6.78 -13.98 7.16
N LEU A 74 -6.72 -13.89 5.83
CA LEU A 74 -5.53 -13.47 5.10
C LEU A 74 -5.14 -12.02 5.42
N LEU A 75 -6.11 -11.10 5.42
CA LEU A 75 -5.88 -9.69 5.77
C LEU A 75 -5.38 -9.53 7.21
N ASN A 76 -5.95 -10.27 8.17
CA ASN A 76 -5.51 -10.24 9.57
C ASN A 76 -4.10 -10.81 9.74
N ARG A 77 -3.77 -11.89 9.03
CA ARG A 77 -2.40 -12.44 9.01
C ARG A 77 -1.41 -11.44 8.40
N TRP A 78 -1.79 -10.80 7.31
CA TRP A 78 -0.99 -9.75 6.67
C TRP A 78 -0.75 -8.55 7.58
N SER A 79 -1.79 -8.10 8.28
CA SER A 79 -1.70 -7.07 9.32
C SER A 79 -0.73 -7.47 10.44
N GLY A 80 -0.79 -8.71 10.92
CA GLY A 80 0.15 -9.20 11.94
C GLY A 80 1.61 -9.18 11.46
N TRP A 81 1.85 -9.56 10.21
CA TRP A 81 3.18 -9.47 9.60
C TRP A 81 3.67 -8.03 9.41
N TYR A 82 2.76 -7.10 9.13
CA TYR A 82 3.12 -5.68 9.07
C TYR A 82 3.63 -5.21 10.44
N GLU A 83 2.93 -5.53 11.53
CA GLU A 83 3.36 -5.19 12.90
C GLU A 83 4.72 -5.81 13.26
N GLU A 84 4.96 -7.07 12.88
CA GLU A 84 6.28 -7.69 13.08
C GLU A 84 7.38 -7.05 12.22
N GLY A 85 7.06 -6.63 10.99
CA GLY A 85 7.97 -5.92 10.10
C GLY A 85 8.36 -4.54 10.63
N LEU A 86 7.45 -3.83 11.29
CA LEU A 86 7.73 -2.53 11.92
C LEU A 86 8.75 -2.65 13.06
N LYS A 87 8.69 -3.75 13.82
CA LYS A 87 9.63 -4.04 14.93
C LYS A 87 11.02 -4.47 14.44
N ALA A 88 11.14 -4.90 13.19
CA ALA A 88 12.40 -5.38 12.63
C ALA A 88 13.27 -4.20 12.14
N PRO A 89 14.56 -4.11 12.54
CA PRO A 89 15.42 -3.01 12.13
C PRO A 89 15.81 -3.07 10.64
N THR A 90 15.87 -4.28 10.08
CA THR A 90 16.34 -4.56 8.71
C THR A 90 15.35 -5.46 7.98
N ILE A 91 15.44 -5.50 6.64
CA ILE A 91 14.69 -6.47 5.83
C ILE A 91 15.06 -7.88 6.26
N GLY A 92 16.35 -8.17 6.48
CA GLY A 92 16.83 -9.48 6.91
C GLY A 92 16.13 -9.96 8.18
N ALA A 93 16.11 -9.13 9.22
CA ALA A 93 15.46 -9.44 10.49
C ALA A 93 13.94 -9.65 10.35
N ALA A 94 13.28 -8.91 9.46
CA ALA A 94 11.85 -9.11 9.18
C ALA A 94 11.62 -10.47 8.49
N LEU A 95 12.44 -10.80 7.49
CA LEU A 95 12.34 -12.06 6.76
C LEU A 95 12.63 -13.27 7.65
N GLU A 96 13.57 -13.19 8.58
CA GLU A 96 13.88 -14.25 9.56
C GLU A 96 12.68 -14.55 10.48
N LYS A 97 11.89 -13.53 10.80
CA LYS A 97 10.61 -13.67 11.51
C LYS A 97 9.45 -14.16 10.63
N GLY A 98 9.71 -14.46 9.36
CA GLY A 98 8.71 -14.93 8.41
C GLY A 98 7.81 -13.83 7.83
N VAL A 99 8.18 -12.55 7.98
CA VAL A 99 7.45 -11.45 7.33
C VAL A 99 7.59 -11.57 5.81
N PRO A 100 6.49 -11.48 5.03
CA PRO A 100 6.54 -11.52 3.58
C PRO A 100 7.47 -10.43 3.01
N CYS A 101 8.18 -10.75 1.93
CA CYS A 101 9.23 -9.87 1.44
C CYS A 101 8.75 -8.47 1.01
N PHE A 102 7.54 -8.34 0.46
CA PHE A 102 6.99 -7.04 0.11
C PHE A 102 6.68 -6.17 1.33
N LEU A 103 6.18 -6.78 2.42
CA LEU A 103 6.04 -6.09 3.71
C LEU A 103 7.39 -5.75 4.33
N ALA A 104 8.37 -6.67 4.26
CA ALA A 104 9.71 -6.40 4.76
C ALA A 104 10.35 -5.18 4.05
N SER A 105 10.23 -5.10 2.72
CA SER A 105 10.69 -3.91 1.98
C SER A 105 9.86 -2.67 2.30
N PHE A 106 8.53 -2.79 2.42
CA PHE A 106 7.68 -1.63 2.71
C PHE A 106 7.93 -1.07 4.12
N THR A 107 8.06 -1.92 5.13
CA THR A 107 8.38 -1.47 6.50
C THR A 107 9.75 -0.80 6.58
N ARG A 108 10.72 -1.20 5.76
CA ARG A 108 11.96 -0.42 5.57
C ARG A 108 11.66 0.99 5.02
N VAL A 109 10.84 1.12 3.98
CA VAL A 109 10.46 2.45 3.43
C VAL A 109 9.72 3.28 4.48
N VAL A 110 8.82 2.68 5.25
CA VAL A 110 8.10 3.34 6.36
C VAL A 110 9.08 3.98 7.33
N ARG A 111 10.11 3.23 7.76
CA ARG A 111 11.16 3.75 8.66
C ARG A 111 12.02 4.82 7.99
N GLU A 112 12.50 4.57 6.77
CA GLU A 112 13.39 5.51 6.04
C GLU A 112 12.71 6.84 5.71
N ARG A 113 11.40 6.84 5.48
CA ARG A 113 10.62 8.02 5.07
C ARG A 113 9.79 8.62 6.19
N GLY A 114 9.77 8.02 7.38
CA GLY A 114 8.98 8.50 8.51
C GLY A 114 7.47 8.46 8.24
N ILE A 115 7.00 7.46 7.49
CA ILE A 115 5.56 7.29 7.19
C ILE A 115 4.87 6.87 8.50
N PRO A 116 3.81 7.56 8.94
CA PRO A 116 3.00 7.12 10.07
C PRO A 116 2.46 5.71 9.82
N PRO A 117 2.70 4.73 10.72
CA PRO A 117 2.17 3.39 10.56
C PRO A 117 0.65 3.33 10.38
N GLU A 118 -0.04 4.35 10.88
CA GLU A 118 -1.50 4.38 10.96
C GLU A 118 -2.14 4.52 9.60
N HIS A 119 -1.41 5.06 8.63
CA HIS A 119 -1.84 5.11 7.25
C HIS A 119 -1.99 3.70 6.65
N TYR A 120 -1.07 2.78 6.93
CA TYR A 120 -1.19 1.42 6.40
C TYR A 120 -2.17 0.57 7.21
N ARG A 121 -2.33 0.85 8.51
CA ARG A 121 -3.40 0.24 9.32
C ARG A 121 -4.78 0.64 8.78
N ALA A 122 -4.99 1.93 8.50
CA ALA A 122 -6.21 2.43 7.87
C ALA A 122 -6.46 1.84 6.48
N PHE A 123 -5.40 1.65 5.67
CA PHE A 123 -5.52 0.92 4.41
C PHE A 123 -6.04 -0.51 4.62
N LEU A 124 -5.47 -1.26 5.56
CA LEU A 124 -5.93 -2.63 5.85
C LEU A 124 -7.35 -2.66 6.42
N ASP A 125 -7.76 -1.64 7.19
CA ASP A 125 -9.15 -1.50 7.65
C ASP A 125 -10.13 -1.25 6.51
N ALA A 126 -9.74 -0.45 5.51
CA ALA A 126 -10.54 -0.28 4.29
C ALA A 126 -10.68 -1.61 3.53
N MET A 127 -9.60 -2.38 3.38
CA MET A 127 -9.67 -3.71 2.76
C MET A 127 -10.60 -4.67 3.53
N ARG A 128 -10.61 -4.62 4.87
CA ARG A 128 -11.56 -5.38 5.68
C ARG A 128 -13.01 -4.90 5.47
N ARG A 129 -13.21 -3.59 5.31
CA ARG A 129 -14.53 -3.00 5.01
C ARG A 129 -15.06 -3.47 3.68
N ASP A 130 -14.20 -3.63 2.66
CA ASP A 130 -14.60 -4.16 1.35
C ASP A 130 -15.03 -5.63 1.39
N VAL A 131 -14.46 -6.44 2.30
CA VAL A 131 -14.91 -7.82 2.48
C VAL A 131 -16.31 -7.91 3.10
N THR A 132 -16.69 -6.91 3.91
CA THR A 132 -18.02 -6.82 4.55
C THR A 132 -18.61 -5.42 4.37
N PRO A 133 -19.09 -5.09 3.16
CA PRO A 133 -19.58 -3.74 2.85
C PRO A 133 -20.75 -3.36 3.73
N ARG A 134 -20.75 -2.09 4.16
CA ARG A 134 -21.83 -1.49 4.96
C ARG A 134 -22.02 -0.04 4.51
N PRO A 135 -23.26 0.45 4.44
CA PRO A 135 -23.55 1.82 3.99
C PRO A 135 -22.92 2.86 4.93
N PHE A 136 -22.83 4.08 4.42
CA PHE A 136 -22.43 5.28 5.16
C PHE A 136 -23.60 6.26 5.15
N GLU A 137 -23.85 6.94 6.26
CA GLU A 137 -24.97 7.87 6.38
C GLU A 137 -24.65 9.23 5.76
N THR A 138 -23.37 9.61 5.75
CA THR A 138 -22.92 10.91 5.24
C THR A 138 -21.68 10.77 4.36
N LEU A 139 -21.46 11.76 3.50
CA LEU A 139 -20.25 11.85 2.68
C LEU A 139 -19.00 11.97 3.55
N ASP A 140 -19.06 12.72 4.66
CA ASP A 140 -17.95 12.84 5.59
C ASP A 140 -17.61 11.50 6.24
N GLU A 141 -18.61 10.72 6.63
CA GLU A 141 -18.40 9.36 7.15
C GLU A 141 -17.74 8.46 6.09
N LEU A 142 -18.21 8.51 4.84
CA LEU A 142 -17.59 7.78 3.72
C LEU A 142 -16.13 8.22 3.51
N ILE A 143 -15.85 9.53 3.60
CA ILE A 143 -14.51 10.07 3.41
C ILE A 143 -13.58 9.62 4.53
N GLU A 144 -13.92 9.87 5.79
CA GLU A 144 -13.04 9.63 6.92
C GLU A 144 -12.90 8.14 7.26
N ASN A 145 -13.97 7.36 7.14
CA ASN A 145 -13.98 5.96 7.57
C ASN A 145 -13.69 4.95 6.46
N TYR A 146 -13.61 5.39 5.20
CA TYR A 146 -13.32 4.50 4.08
C TYR A 146 -12.37 5.09 3.05
N ILE A 147 -12.71 6.21 2.38
CA ILE A 147 -11.85 6.81 1.34
C ILE A 147 -10.47 7.17 1.88
N TYR A 148 -10.40 7.56 3.16
CA TYR A 148 -9.14 7.77 3.85
C TYR A 148 -8.20 6.58 3.70
N GLY A 149 -8.67 5.38 4.06
CA GLY A 149 -7.89 4.14 3.97
C GLY A 149 -7.78 3.58 2.56
N SER A 150 -8.83 3.64 1.74
CA SER A 150 -8.82 3.03 0.40
C SER A 150 -8.07 3.84 -0.65
N ALA A 151 -7.96 5.17 -0.51
CA ALA A 151 -7.35 6.02 -1.52
C ALA A 151 -6.38 7.07 -0.97
N ILE A 152 -6.75 7.82 0.07
CA ILE A 152 -5.97 8.99 0.53
C ILE A 152 -4.58 8.55 1.04
N VAL A 153 -4.52 7.51 1.86
CA VAL A 153 -3.25 7.01 2.43
C VAL A 153 -2.28 6.51 1.36
N VAL A 154 -2.77 6.03 0.20
CA VAL A 154 -1.92 5.67 -0.94
C VAL A 154 -1.20 6.91 -1.47
N GLY A 155 -1.94 8.03 -1.61
CA GLY A 155 -1.36 9.33 -1.94
C GLY A 155 -0.34 9.81 -0.90
N TYR A 156 -0.62 9.59 0.39
CA TYR A 156 0.31 9.94 1.47
C TYR A 156 1.61 9.15 1.39
N PHE A 157 1.58 7.83 1.16
CA PHE A 157 2.80 7.03 0.99
C PHE A 157 3.71 7.61 -0.10
N LEU A 158 3.13 8.03 -1.22
CA LEU A 158 3.86 8.66 -2.32
C LEU A 158 4.40 10.04 -1.93
N ALA A 159 3.62 10.86 -1.24
CA ALA A 159 4.06 12.17 -0.75
C ALA A 159 5.29 12.06 0.17
N TYR A 160 5.31 11.08 1.08
CA TYR A 160 6.47 10.79 1.94
C TYR A 160 7.71 10.34 1.15
N VAL A 161 7.54 9.53 0.10
CA VAL A 161 8.66 9.12 -0.78
C VAL A 161 9.17 10.28 -1.62
N TYR A 162 8.27 11.12 -2.12
CA TYR A 162 8.64 12.28 -2.91
C TYR A 162 9.35 13.33 -2.05
N GLY A 163 8.93 13.49 -0.80
CA GLY A 163 9.49 14.46 0.13
C GLY A 163 9.28 15.91 -0.31
N SER A 164 9.65 16.85 0.54
CA SER A 164 9.58 18.29 0.24
C SER A 164 10.76 19.03 0.88
N LYS A 165 11.03 20.26 0.42
CA LYS A 165 12.13 21.08 0.94
C LYS A 165 11.77 21.72 2.29
N THR A 166 10.50 22.05 2.49
CA THR A 166 10.00 22.69 3.70
C THR A 166 8.82 21.91 4.27
N GLU A 167 8.57 22.07 5.56
CA GLU A 167 7.40 21.49 6.22
C GLU A 167 6.09 22.05 5.63
N ALA A 168 6.06 23.34 5.31
CA ALA A 168 4.88 23.98 4.71
C ALA A 168 4.53 23.36 3.34
N ASP A 169 5.54 23.10 2.49
CA ASP A 169 5.34 22.43 1.21
C ASP A 169 4.86 20.99 1.41
N PHE A 170 5.41 20.29 2.41
CA PHE A 170 5.00 18.92 2.73
C PHE A 170 3.53 18.84 3.16
N GLN A 171 3.12 19.74 4.08
CA GLN A 171 1.72 19.84 4.49
C GLN A 171 0.80 20.22 3.34
N SER A 172 1.26 21.06 2.41
CA SER A 172 0.53 21.36 1.18
C SER A 172 0.37 20.13 0.29
N ALA A 173 1.43 19.35 0.10
CA ALA A 173 1.39 18.12 -0.67
C ALA A 173 0.44 17.07 -0.06
N LEU A 174 0.39 16.95 1.27
CA LEU A 174 -0.57 16.06 1.95
C LEU A 174 -2.01 16.51 1.73
N ARG A 175 -2.32 17.82 1.81
CA ARG A 175 -3.66 18.32 1.48
C ARG A 175 -4.04 18.01 0.03
N SER A 176 -3.16 18.29 -0.93
CA SER A 176 -3.43 17.98 -2.34
C SER A 176 -3.56 16.46 -2.60
N ALA A 177 -2.78 15.63 -1.91
CA ALA A 177 -2.89 14.17 -2.01
C ALA A 177 -4.24 13.67 -1.46
N ARG A 178 -4.75 14.31 -0.39
CA ARG A 178 -6.08 14.04 0.16
C ARG A 178 -7.17 14.36 -0.86
N ASP A 179 -7.17 15.57 -1.39
CA ASP A 179 -8.19 16.02 -2.34
C ASP A 179 -8.19 15.16 -3.61
N LEU A 180 -6.99 14.82 -4.12
CA LEU A 180 -6.83 13.93 -5.27
C LEU A 180 -7.35 12.52 -4.97
N GLY A 181 -7.04 11.97 -3.80
CA GLY A 181 -7.52 10.65 -3.37
C GLY A 181 -9.04 10.58 -3.31
N ILE A 182 -9.67 11.62 -2.74
CA ILE A 182 -11.14 11.76 -2.71
C ILE A 182 -11.71 11.82 -4.12
N ALA A 183 -11.18 12.71 -4.97
CA ALA A 183 -11.68 12.90 -6.33
C ALA A 183 -11.58 11.62 -7.18
N LEU A 184 -10.44 10.92 -7.13
CA LEU A 184 -10.23 9.67 -7.86
C LEU A 184 -11.17 8.57 -7.37
N GLN A 185 -11.36 8.44 -6.06
CA GLN A 185 -12.19 7.37 -5.52
C GLN A 185 -13.68 7.60 -5.77
N LEU A 186 -14.17 8.84 -5.62
CA LEU A 186 -15.53 9.18 -6.00
C LEU A 186 -15.78 8.97 -7.51
N THR A 187 -14.77 9.27 -8.34
CA THR A 187 -14.84 9.00 -9.78
C THR A 187 -14.96 7.50 -10.06
N ASN A 188 -14.21 6.65 -9.35
CA ASN A 188 -14.32 5.20 -9.46
C ASN A 188 -15.73 4.73 -9.08
N PHE A 189 -16.29 5.19 -7.95
CA PHE A 189 -17.65 4.81 -7.55
C PHE A 189 -18.70 5.20 -8.60
N LEU A 190 -18.61 6.40 -9.16
CA LEU A 190 -19.53 6.85 -10.20
C LEU A 190 -19.41 6.05 -11.50
N ARG A 191 -18.18 5.65 -11.86
CA ARG A 191 -17.93 4.80 -13.04
C ARG A 191 -18.50 3.40 -12.86
N ASP A 192 -18.33 2.84 -11.67
CA ASP A 192 -18.55 1.41 -11.40
C ASP A 192 -19.94 1.11 -10.79
N VAL A 193 -20.76 2.14 -10.52
CA VAL A 193 -22.09 2.03 -9.87
C VAL A 193 -23.02 0.98 -10.50
N SER A 194 -22.99 0.84 -11.83
CA SER A 194 -23.84 -0.12 -12.57
C SER A 194 -23.38 -1.57 -12.38
N GLU A 195 -22.08 -1.78 -12.23
CA GLU A 195 -21.50 -3.09 -11.99
C GLU A 195 -21.67 -3.49 -10.52
N ASP A 196 -21.47 -2.53 -9.61
CA ASP A 196 -21.61 -2.75 -8.16
C ASP A 196 -23.06 -3.03 -7.75
N GLN A 197 -24.06 -2.43 -8.41
CA GLN A 197 -25.47 -2.75 -8.14
C GLN A 197 -25.83 -4.22 -8.43
N LYS A 198 -25.07 -4.90 -9.29
CA LYS A 198 -25.34 -6.28 -9.71
C LYS A 198 -24.66 -7.33 -8.82
N ARG A 199 -23.81 -6.91 -7.88
CA ARG A 199 -23.08 -7.77 -6.94
C ARG A 199 -23.83 -7.91 -5.62
#